data_AF-A0A4Y2FIU5-F1
#
_entry.id   AF-A0A4Y2FIU5-F1
#
_cell.length_a   1.000
_cell.length_b   1.000
_cell.length_c   1.000
_cell.angle_alpha   90.00
_cell.angle_beta   90.00
_cell.angle_gamma   90.00
#
_symmetry.space_group_name_H-M   'P 1'
#
loop_
_entity.id
_entity.type
_entity.pdbx_description
1 polymer ?
#
loop_
_entity_poly.entity_id
_entity_poly.type
_entity_poly.pdbx_seq_one_letter_code
_entity_poly.pdbx_strand_id
1 'polypeptide(L)'
;MNFVFISKLRYVVTCNKVHCFQNEFFRNLSKVNSTFKYSDLTIKLCNPKDKKSKPDENSLVFGKTFSDHMFEVEWTEDLGWGKPVISPLHDLVLHPAAKVLHYAQEVIIAIELPSSHFRYVVIVFL
;
A
#
# COMPACT_ATOMS: atom_id res chain seq x y z
N MET A 1 3.24 12.49 -20.51
CA MET A 1 3.57 13.12 -19.21
C MET A 1 4.24 12.07 -18.35
N ASN A 2 5.57 12.11 -18.29
CA ASN A 2 6.37 11.19 -17.47
C ASN A 2 6.50 11.79 -16.07
N PHE A 3 5.84 11.21 -15.08
CA PHE A 3 6.05 11.56 -13.69
C PHE A 3 7.32 10.85 -13.20
N VAL A 4 8.41 11.60 -13.13
CA VAL A 4 9.63 11.21 -12.43
C VAL A 4 9.38 11.45 -10.94
N PHE A 5 9.13 10.40 -10.17
CA PHE A 5 9.07 10.48 -8.71
C PHE A 5 10.49 10.75 -8.18
N ILE A 6 10.71 11.96 -7.67
CA ILE A 6 11.93 12.35 -6.96
C ILE A 6 11.86 11.73 -5.56
N SER A 7 12.42 10.54 -5.36
CA SER A 7 12.76 10.05 -4.02
C SER A 7 14.12 10.62 -3.61
N LYS A 8 14.13 11.86 -3.16
CA LYS A 8 15.31 12.49 -2.55
C LYS A 8 14.99 12.96 -1.15
N LEU A 9 14.91 12.00 -0.23
CA LEU A 9 15.02 12.25 1.21
C LEU A 9 16.28 11.53 1.73
N ARG A 10 17.36 12.31 1.74
CA ARG A 10 18.62 12.02 2.43
C ARG A 10 18.33 11.81 3.92
N TYR A 11 18.55 10.62 4.45
CA TYR A 11 18.94 10.47 5.85
C TYR A 11 20.46 10.54 5.91
N VAL A 12 20.99 11.71 6.26
CA VAL A 12 22.38 11.84 6.69
C VAL A 12 22.41 11.54 8.18
N VAL A 13 22.65 10.28 8.53
CA VAL A 13 23.30 9.91 9.78
C VAL A 13 24.44 8.98 9.41
N THR A 14 25.60 9.55 9.10
CA THR A 14 26.84 8.77 8.95
C THR A 14 27.85 9.29 9.94
N CYS A 15 28.06 8.50 11.00
CA CYS A 15 29.30 8.48 11.74
C CYS A 15 30.47 8.22 10.75
N ASN A 16 31.59 8.87 11.00
CA ASN A 16 32.71 9.07 10.08
C ASN A 16 33.22 7.81 9.35
N LYS A 17 32.91 7.69 8.05
CA LYS A 17 33.81 7.12 7.02
C LYS A 17 33.22 7.42 5.62
N VAL A 18 33.60 8.60 5.12
CA VAL A 18 33.24 9.09 3.79
C VAL A 18 34.11 8.39 2.75
N HIS A 19 33.54 8.18 1.55
CA HIS A 19 34.21 7.82 0.29
C HIS A 19 34.27 6.32 -0.10
N CYS A 20 33.11 5.69 -0.37
CA CYS A 20 32.96 4.64 -1.42
C CYS A 20 31.52 4.12 -1.65
N PHE A 21 30.52 4.55 -0.89
CA PHE A 21 29.19 3.92 -0.91
C PHE A 21 28.16 4.54 -1.88
N GLN A 22 28.60 5.22 -2.96
CA GLN A 22 27.68 5.90 -3.89
C GLN A 22 27.47 5.18 -5.24
N ASN A 23 28.25 4.14 -5.56
CA ASN A 23 28.25 3.56 -6.91
C ASN A 23 27.56 2.19 -7.07
N GLU A 24 27.17 1.51 -5.98
CA GLU A 24 26.49 0.20 -6.08
C GLU A 24 24.95 0.31 -6.05
N PHE A 25 24.42 1.38 -5.47
CA PHE A 25 22.97 1.59 -5.32
C PHE A 25 22.24 1.74 -6.67
N PHE A 26 22.78 2.55 -7.58
CA PHE A 26 22.16 2.78 -8.90
C PHE A 26 22.36 1.62 -9.88
N ARG A 27 23.22 0.63 -9.59
CA ARG A 27 23.51 -0.48 -10.52
C ARG A 27 22.49 -1.63 -10.42
N ASN A 28 21.72 -1.72 -9.33
CA ASN A 28 20.77 -2.81 -9.09
C ASN A 28 19.28 -2.48 -9.35
N LEU A 29 18.96 -1.23 -9.71
CA LEU A 29 17.59 -0.83 -10.08
C LEU A 29 17.05 -1.57 -11.33
N SER A 30 17.91 -2.27 -12.08
CA SER A 30 17.54 -3.08 -13.25
C SER A 30 16.90 -4.43 -12.89
N LYS A 31 16.97 -4.87 -11.62
CA LYS A 31 16.47 -6.19 -11.18
C LYS A 31 15.22 -6.15 -10.30
N VAL A 32 14.85 -4.99 -9.78
CA VAL A 32 13.68 -4.83 -8.91
C VAL A 32 12.39 -4.67 -9.72
N ASN A 33 11.30 -5.22 -9.20
CA ASN A 33 10.03 -5.16 -9.89
C ASN A 33 9.46 -3.73 -9.83
N SER A 34 9.35 -3.09 -10.99
CA SER A 34 8.94 -1.69 -11.10
C SER A 34 7.45 -1.46 -10.83
N THR A 35 6.61 -2.48 -10.99
CA THR A 35 5.17 -2.39 -10.76
C THR A 35 4.55 -3.76 -10.46
N PHE A 36 3.42 -3.79 -9.74
CA PHE A 36 2.62 -4.98 -9.56
C PHE A 36 1.69 -5.22 -10.77
N LYS A 37 1.34 -6.48 -11.03
CA LYS A 37 0.48 -6.87 -12.15
C LYS A 37 -0.76 -7.60 -11.66
N TYR A 38 -1.87 -7.41 -12.37
CA TYR A 38 -3.11 -8.13 -12.09
C TYR A 38 -2.98 -9.66 -12.23
N SER A 39 -2.12 -10.14 -13.15
CA SER A 39 -1.88 -11.58 -13.35
C SER A 39 -1.36 -12.30 -12.11
N ASP A 40 -0.71 -11.57 -11.21
CA ASP A 40 -0.08 -12.11 -10.01
C ASP A 40 -0.97 -11.95 -8.75
N LEU A 41 -2.22 -11.49 -8.95
CA LEU A 41 -3.18 -11.23 -7.88
C LEU A 41 -3.60 -12.52 -7.16
N THR A 42 -3.43 -12.51 -5.84
CA THR A 42 -3.90 -13.60 -4.97
C THR A 42 -5.16 -13.16 -4.22
N ILE A 43 -6.24 -13.93 -4.33
CA ILE A 43 -7.52 -13.64 -3.66
C ILE A 43 -7.74 -14.62 -2.51
N LYS A 44 -7.81 -14.10 -1.29
CA LYS A 44 -8.15 -14.84 -0.07
C LYS A 44 -9.59 -14.47 0.32
N LEU A 45 -10.51 -15.41 0.10
CA LEU A 45 -11.92 -15.20 0.40
C LEU A 45 -12.20 -15.29 1.91
N CYS A 46 -13.14 -14.48 2.40
CA CYS A 46 -13.63 -14.58 3.77
C CYS A 46 -14.51 -15.83 3.89
N ASN A 47 -14.51 -16.45 5.07
CA ASN A 47 -15.46 -17.50 5.37
C ASN A 47 -16.88 -16.95 5.25
N PRO A 48 -17.85 -17.73 4.72
CA PRO A 48 -19.22 -17.27 4.58
C PRO A 48 -19.89 -16.80 5.87
N LYS A 49 -19.43 -17.32 7.02
CA LYS A 49 -19.97 -16.98 8.36
C LYS A 49 -19.54 -15.61 8.86
N ASP A 50 -18.39 -15.12 8.38
CA ASP A 50 -17.78 -13.88 8.86
C ASP A 50 -18.15 -12.67 7.96
N LYS A 51 -18.95 -12.92 6.91
CA LYS A 51 -19.41 -11.87 5.98
C LYS A 51 -20.49 -11.01 6.63
N LYS A 52 -20.32 -9.69 6.53
CA LYS A 52 -21.28 -8.74 7.08
C LYS A 52 -22.52 -8.67 6.17
N SER A 53 -23.70 -8.54 6.76
CA SER A 53 -24.90 -8.20 6.01
C SER A 53 -24.74 -6.80 5.41
N LYS A 54 -25.19 -6.63 4.16
CA LYS A 54 -25.16 -5.31 3.53
C LYS A 54 -26.04 -4.34 4.34
N PRO A 55 -25.53 -3.15 4.69
CA PRO A 55 -26.30 -2.13 5.38
C PRO A 55 -27.40 -1.56 4.48
N ASP A 56 -28.43 -0.96 5.08
CA ASP A 56 -29.47 -0.23 4.35
C ASP A 56 -28.90 1.04 3.70
N GLU A 57 -29.22 1.25 2.41
CA GLU A 57 -28.66 2.31 1.59
C GLU A 57 -29.04 3.71 2.11
N ASN A 58 -30.22 3.87 2.70
CA ASN A 58 -30.73 5.16 3.17
C ASN A 58 -30.10 5.61 4.50
N SER A 59 -29.50 4.69 5.25
CA SER A 59 -28.90 4.96 6.57
C SER A 59 -27.35 5.01 6.55
N LEU A 60 -26.74 4.97 5.35
CA LEU A 60 -25.29 4.94 5.22
C LEU A 60 -24.63 6.22 5.70
N VAL A 61 -23.73 6.09 6.67
CA VAL A 61 -22.85 7.17 7.14
C VAL A 61 -21.46 6.98 6.55
N PHE A 62 -20.92 8.04 5.94
CA PHE A 62 -19.59 8.03 5.32
C PHE A 62 -18.51 7.59 6.31
N GLY A 63 -17.60 6.71 5.86
CA GLY A 63 -16.43 6.28 6.63
C GLY A 63 -16.70 5.35 7.82
N LYS A 64 -17.94 4.90 8.04
CA LYS A 64 -18.28 4.00 9.16
C LYS A 64 -18.36 2.53 8.78
N THR A 65 -18.82 2.24 7.57
CA THR A 65 -19.02 0.86 7.11
C THR A 65 -18.02 0.53 6.00
N PHE A 66 -17.32 -0.59 6.16
CA PHE A 66 -16.30 -1.10 5.25
C PHE A 66 -16.71 -2.46 4.67
N SER A 67 -16.18 -2.80 3.49
CA SER A 67 -16.34 -4.12 2.87
C SER A 67 -15.67 -5.24 3.67
N ASP A 68 -16.03 -6.48 3.35
CA ASP A 68 -15.44 -7.67 3.97
C ASP A 68 -13.98 -7.88 3.56
N HIS A 69 -13.56 -7.31 2.43
CA HIS A 69 -12.22 -7.45 1.85
C HIS A 69 -11.50 -6.12 1.73
N MET A 70 -10.17 -6.19 1.75
CA MET A 70 -9.24 -5.11 1.47
C MET A 70 -8.21 -5.54 0.42
N PHE A 71 -7.57 -4.56 -0.22
CA PHE A 71 -6.50 -4.78 -1.20
C PHE A 71 -5.19 -4.28 -0.61
N GLU A 72 -4.15 -5.10 -0.71
CA GLU A 72 -2.82 -4.82 -0.16
C GLU A 72 -1.72 -5.25 -1.15
N VAL A 73 -0.64 -4.47 -1.19
CA VAL A 73 0.58 -4.80 -1.95
C VAL A 73 1.77 -4.32 -1.15
N GLU A 74 2.71 -5.22 -0.87
CA GLU A 74 3.95 -4.88 -0.18
C GLU A 74 4.99 -4.34 -1.17
N TRP A 75 5.79 -3.38 -0.73
CA TRP A 75 6.97 -2.89 -1.45
C TRP A 75 8.20 -3.00 -0.55
N THR A 76 9.32 -3.45 -1.12
CA THR A 76 10.61 -3.48 -0.44
C THR A 76 11.70 -2.90 -1.35
N GLU A 77 12.73 -2.32 -0.75
CA GLU A 77 13.84 -1.74 -1.51
C GLU A 77 14.60 -2.80 -2.34
N ASP A 78 14.69 -4.03 -1.83
CA ASP A 78 15.44 -5.13 -2.45
C ASP A 78 14.70 -5.84 -3.59
N LEU A 79 13.36 -5.93 -3.53
CA LEU A 79 12.54 -6.68 -4.49
C LEU A 79 11.61 -5.78 -5.34
N GLY A 80 11.39 -4.55 -4.91
CA GLY A 80 10.40 -3.65 -5.48
C GLY A 80 8.98 -4.07 -5.10
N TRP A 81 8.05 -3.95 -6.04
CA TRP A 81 6.65 -4.31 -5.84
C TRP A 81 6.46 -5.83 -5.72
N GLY A 82 5.84 -6.24 -4.61
CA GLY A 82 5.41 -7.60 -4.36
C GLY A 82 4.15 -7.99 -5.14
N LYS A 83 3.62 -9.17 -4.81
CA LYS A 83 2.38 -9.67 -5.42
C LYS A 83 1.17 -8.99 -4.76
N PRO A 84 0.19 -8.52 -5.56
CA PRO A 84 -1.00 -7.92 -4.99
C PRO A 84 -1.89 -8.99 -4.35
N VAL A 85 -2.52 -8.66 -3.23
CA VAL A 85 -3.38 -9.56 -2.46
C VAL A 85 -4.71 -8.87 -2.17
N ILE A 86 -5.81 -9.60 -2.37
CA ILE A 86 -7.11 -9.25 -1.80
C ILE A 86 -7.34 -10.18 -0.62
N SER A 87 -7.41 -9.62 0.58
CA SER A 87 -7.54 -10.35 1.84
C SER A 87 -8.78 -9.90 2.61
N PRO A 88 -9.27 -10.70 3.57
CA PRO A 88 -10.28 -10.24 4.53
C PRO A 88 -9.82 -8.95 5.22
N LEU A 89 -10.72 -8.01 5.48
CA LEU A 89 -10.40 -6.80 6.24
C LEU A 89 -9.81 -7.17 7.60
N HIS A 90 -8.60 -6.70 7.88
CA HIS A 90 -7.89 -6.93 9.13
C HIS A 90 -7.13 -5.68 9.58
N ASP A 91 -6.63 -5.71 10.81
CA ASP A 91 -5.81 -4.63 11.35
C ASP A 91 -4.43 -4.62 10.67
N LEU A 92 -3.89 -3.42 10.43
CA LEU A 92 -2.55 -3.24 9.91
C LEU A 92 -1.53 -3.40 11.03
N VAL A 93 -0.62 -4.37 10.91
CA VAL A 93 0.47 -4.58 11.85
C VAL A 93 1.66 -3.74 11.41
N LEU A 94 1.88 -2.61 12.08
CA LEU A 94 2.96 -1.67 11.78
C LEU A 94 3.97 -1.59 12.93
N HIS A 95 5.24 -1.42 12.58
CA HIS A 95 6.27 -1.12 13.58
C HIS A 95 6.02 0.27 14.19
N PRO A 96 6.18 0.48 15.52
CA PRO A 96 5.91 1.77 16.15
C PRO A 96 6.78 2.92 15.62
N ALA A 97 7.95 2.61 15.05
CA ALA A 97 8.82 3.58 14.37
C ALA A 97 8.52 3.75 12.87
N ALA A 98 7.40 3.23 12.36
CA ALA A 98 7.03 3.39 10.95
C ALA A 98 6.86 4.87 10.59
N LYS A 99 7.46 5.29 9.47
CA LYS A 99 7.50 6.71 9.05
C LYS A 99 6.11 7.31 8.88
N VAL A 100 5.13 6.52 8.47
CA VAL A 100 3.72 6.95 8.36
C VAL A 100 3.19 7.55 9.67
N LEU A 101 3.61 7.00 10.82
CA LEU A 101 3.15 7.43 12.15
C LEU A 101 3.86 8.68 12.68
N HIS A 102 5.10 8.96 12.24
CA HIS A 102 5.94 10.05 12.77
C HIS A 102 6.01 11.25 11.84
N TYR A 103 5.92 11.02 10.53
CA TYR A 103 6.17 12.04 9.51
C TYR A 103 5.04 12.16 8.48
N ALA A 104 3.89 11.51 8.73
CA ALA A 104 2.72 11.55 7.85
C ALA A 104 3.06 11.25 6.37
N GLN A 105 3.97 10.31 6.14
CA GLN A 105 4.34 9.87 4.80
C GLN A 105 3.26 8.94 4.25
N GLU A 106 2.16 9.52 3.79
CA GLU A 106 1.01 8.81 3.23
C GLU A 106 0.33 9.61 2.12
N VAL A 107 -0.36 8.90 1.23
CA VAL A 107 -1.24 9.47 0.20
C VAL A 107 -2.50 8.62 0.16
N ILE A 108 -3.66 9.26 0.30
CA ILE A 108 -4.97 8.60 0.28
C ILE A 108 -5.74 9.11 -0.94
N ILE A 109 -6.36 8.18 -1.67
CA ILE A 109 -7.18 8.47 -2.85
C ILE A 109 -8.61 8.00 -2.57
N ALA A 110 -9.60 8.82 -2.91
CA ALA A 110 -11.01 8.47 -2.86
C ALA A 110 -11.63 8.65 -4.24
N ILE A 111 -12.30 7.61 -4.73
CA ILE A 111 -13.05 7.61 -6.00
C ILE A 111 -14.39 6.95 -5.73
N GLU A 112 -15.47 7.54 -6.23
CA GLU A 112 -16.81 6.96 -6.16
C GLU A 112 -17.12 6.18 -7.44
N LEU A 113 -17.52 4.92 -7.29
CA LEU A 113 -18.03 4.13 -8.40
C LEU A 113 -19.55 4.34 -8.51
N PRO A 114 -20.11 4.56 -9.71
CA PRO A 114 -21.52 4.86 -9.91
C PRO A 114 -22.46 3.66 -9.66
N SER A 115 -21.93 2.48 -9.32
CA SER A 115 -22.75 1.33 -8.95
C SER A 115 -22.72 1.10 -7.45
N SER A 116 -23.87 0.75 -6.88
CA SER A 116 -24.16 0.53 -5.46
C SER A 116 -23.29 -0.51 -4.72
N HIS A 117 -22.21 -1.03 -5.32
CA HIS A 117 -21.62 -2.30 -4.94
C HIS A 117 -20.13 -2.34 -4.61
N PHE A 118 -19.37 -1.24 -4.63
CA PHE A 118 -18.00 -1.26 -4.10
C PHE A 118 -17.67 0.06 -3.42
N ARG A 119 -17.32 0.01 -2.13
CA ARG A 119 -17.03 1.19 -1.33
C ARG A 119 -15.68 1.04 -0.62
N TYR A 120 -14.75 1.88 -1.10
CA TYR A 120 -13.42 2.24 -0.59
C TYR A 120 -12.34 1.15 -0.65
N VAL A 121 -11.32 1.41 -1.49
CA VAL A 121 -10.00 0.78 -1.41
C VAL A 121 -9.05 1.81 -0.83
N VAL A 122 -8.64 1.64 0.43
CA VAL A 122 -7.57 2.46 1.00
C VAL A 122 -6.25 1.83 0.59
N ILE A 123 -5.50 2.49 -0.30
CA ILE A 123 -4.12 2.09 -0.64
C ILE A 123 -3.19 2.97 0.18
N VAL A 124 -2.56 2.41 1.21
CA VAL A 124 -1.48 3.08 1.95
C VAL A 124 -0.17 2.67 1.29
N PHE A 125 0.55 3.64 0.74
CA PHE A 125 1.92 3.44 0.26
C PHE A 125 2.87 3.63 1.45
N LEU A 126 3.55 2.57 1.89
CA LEU A 126 4.63 2.63 2.88
C LEU A 126 6.01 2.66 2.20
#